data_AF-A0A960SAZ7-F1
#
_entry.id   AF-A0A960SAZ7-F1
#
_cell.length_a   1.000
_cell.length_b   1.000
_cell.length_c   1.000
_cell.angle_alpha   90.00
_cell.angle_beta   90.00
_cell.angle_gamma   90.00
#
_symmetry.space_group_name_H-M   'P 1'
#
loop_
_entity.id
_entity.type
_entity.pdbx_description
1 polymer ?
#
loop_
_entity_poly.entity_id
_entity_poly.type
_entity_poly.pdbx_seq_one_letter_code
_entity_poly.pdbx_strand_id
1 'polypeptide(L)'
;MERFIDDKLGKGAKLWEQNKHVIFKKAYNLYKKHGCKAKVVGHQLTDSKPYLLTATQSPAYFQEVVNLSGRYDFKQGYYTYRGTGSYDVYVDFAANHLGGGALDEGFVQEEIMFATMPNAAEHLLSTSPKPTIRYGGRNVSSPCGGSPNPYLMEGAVRTITVDLYGGSVLRGEKAHRDGTRNGKMITKENVGNYVHEVDPPNQGINILAIAAPRLHRNTDSKTLECVKDLFNTAYAGFALAKQHIPTEQQCMIHSGKLGCGAFNN
;
A
#
# COMPACT_ATOMS: atom_id res chain seq x y z
N MET A 1 -17.89 6.99 3.17
CA MET A 1 -17.57 6.56 1.79
C MET A 1 -18.60 7.02 0.77
N GLU A 2 -19.90 6.83 1.00
CA GLU A 2 -20.96 7.15 0.02
C GLU A 2 -20.87 8.57 -0.54
N ARG A 3 -20.79 9.59 0.32
CA ARG A 3 -20.59 10.98 -0.11
C ARG A 3 -19.36 11.16 -0.99
N PHE A 4 -18.23 10.53 -0.65
CA PHE A 4 -17.02 10.60 -1.48
C PHE A 4 -17.23 9.98 -2.87
N ILE A 5 -17.94 8.85 -2.93
CA ILE A 5 -18.28 8.20 -4.20
C ILE A 5 -19.20 9.12 -5.00
N ASP A 6 -20.27 9.63 -4.40
CA ASP A 6 -21.32 10.36 -5.11
C ASP A 6 -20.94 11.81 -5.49
N ASP A 7 -20.15 12.50 -4.67
CA ASP A 7 -19.82 13.93 -4.86
C ASP A 7 -18.72 14.18 -5.90
N LYS A 8 -17.88 13.18 -6.21
CA LYS A 8 -16.67 13.38 -7.04
C LYS A 8 -16.91 13.40 -8.56
N LEU A 9 -18.11 13.09 -9.05
CA LEU A 9 -18.39 13.09 -10.50
C LEU A 9 -19.22 14.31 -10.95
N GLY A 10 -18.56 15.45 -11.08
CA GLY A 10 -19.14 16.63 -11.74
C GLY A 10 -19.11 16.56 -13.28
N LYS A 11 -19.83 17.48 -13.94
CA LYS A 11 -19.65 17.75 -15.38
C LYS A 11 -18.18 18.14 -15.60
N GLY A 12 -17.45 17.36 -16.39
CA GLY A 12 -16.02 17.60 -16.67
C GLY A 12 -15.03 16.75 -15.87
N ALA A 13 -15.49 15.77 -15.06
CA ALA A 13 -14.60 14.84 -14.38
C ALA A 13 -13.65 14.15 -15.38
N LYS A 14 -12.36 14.08 -15.05
CA LYS A 14 -11.34 13.44 -15.88
C LYS A 14 -11.63 11.93 -15.98
N LEU A 15 -11.21 11.30 -17.08
CA LEU A 15 -11.46 9.87 -17.31
C LEU A 15 -11.02 8.97 -16.15
N TRP A 16 -9.88 9.27 -15.52
CA TRP A 16 -9.39 8.49 -14.39
C TRP A 16 -10.28 8.60 -13.14
N GLU A 17 -10.89 9.76 -12.90
CA GLU A 17 -11.83 9.96 -11.79
C GLU A 17 -13.06 9.09 -12.01
N GLN A 18 -13.55 9.08 -13.25
CA GLN A 18 -14.69 8.25 -13.65
C GLN A 18 -14.38 6.76 -13.47
N ASN A 19 -13.20 6.31 -13.92
CA ASN A 19 -12.78 4.92 -13.78
C ASN A 19 -12.63 4.50 -12.32
N LYS A 20 -11.94 5.30 -11.50
CA LYS A 20 -11.78 5.04 -10.06
C LYS A 20 -13.12 5.02 -9.35
N HIS A 21 -14.03 5.93 -9.69
CA HIS A 21 -15.38 5.94 -9.14
C HIS A 21 -16.11 4.61 -9.40
N VAL A 22 -16.06 4.08 -10.63
CA VAL A 22 -16.67 2.78 -10.95
C VAL A 22 -16.11 1.66 -10.08
N ILE A 23 -14.78 1.63 -9.89
CA ILE A 23 -14.09 0.62 -9.08
C ILE A 23 -14.49 0.74 -7.60
N PHE A 24 -14.39 1.93 -7.01
CA PHE A 24 -14.79 2.18 -5.61
C PHE A 24 -16.26 1.86 -5.38
N LYS A 25 -17.15 2.27 -6.29
CA LYS A 25 -18.59 2.01 -6.19
C LYS A 25 -18.89 0.52 -6.22
N LYS A 26 -18.25 -0.25 -7.11
CA LYS A 26 -18.41 -1.71 -7.16
C LYS A 26 -17.91 -2.37 -5.87
N ALA A 27 -16.71 -2.01 -5.42
CA ALA A 27 -16.14 -2.53 -4.16
C ALA A 27 -17.04 -2.26 -2.95
N TYR A 28 -17.52 -1.02 -2.83
CA TYR A 28 -18.37 -0.58 -1.71
C TYR A 28 -19.76 -1.22 -1.73
N ASN A 29 -20.37 -1.35 -2.90
CA ASN A 29 -21.66 -2.04 -3.04
C ASN A 29 -21.55 -3.51 -2.59
N LEU A 30 -20.47 -4.20 -2.94
CA LEU A 30 -20.22 -5.57 -2.47
C LEU A 30 -19.99 -5.62 -0.96
N TYR A 31 -19.22 -4.68 -0.41
CA TYR A 31 -19.02 -4.57 1.04
C TYR A 31 -20.36 -4.47 1.79
N LYS A 32 -21.29 -3.64 1.30
CA LYS A 32 -22.65 -3.52 1.85
C LYS A 32 -23.49 -4.78 1.62
N LYS A 33 -23.47 -5.35 0.41
CA LYS A 33 -24.21 -6.58 0.06
C LYS A 33 -23.86 -7.75 0.98
N HIS A 34 -22.57 -7.91 1.30
CA HIS A 34 -22.09 -8.96 2.20
C HIS A 34 -22.26 -8.63 3.69
N GLY A 35 -22.82 -7.46 4.04
CA GLY A 35 -23.05 -7.07 5.43
C GLY A 35 -21.76 -6.98 6.24
N CYS A 36 -20.63 -6.61 5.60
CA CYS A 36 -19.34 -6.52 6.27
C CYS A 36 -19.38 -5.43 7.36
N LYS A 37 -18.99 -5.80 8.59
CA LYS A 37 -18.99 -4.90 9.77
C LYS A 37 -17.60 -4.62 10.34
N ALA A 38 -16.55 -5.19 9.73
CA ALA A 38 -15.19 -5.06 10.23
C ALA A 38 -14.74 -3.60 10.18
N LYS A 39 -14.32 -3.09 11.34
CA LYS A 39 -13.69 -1.77 11.43
C LYS A 39 -12.19 -1.92 11.28
N VAL A 40 -11.58 -1.01 10.54
CA VAL A 40 -10.12 -0.91 10.51
C VAL A 40 -9.66 -0.23 11.80
N VAL A 41 -8.63 -0.79 12.41
CA VAL A 41 -7.91 -0.17 13.53
C VAL A 41 -6.50 0.17 13.05
N GLY A 42 -6.07 1.39 13.31
CA GLY A 42 -4.77 1.90 12.88
C GLY A 42 -3.78 1.99 14.04
N HIS A 43 -2.54 1.59 13.80
CA HIS A 43 -1.47 1.56 14.79
C HIS A 43 -0.19 2.19 14.24
N GLN A 44 0.58 2.79 15.14
CA GLN A 44 1.92 3.32 14.89
C GLN A 44 2.87 2.77 15.95
N LEU A 45 4.17 2.93 15.73
CA LEU A 45 5.17 2.57 16.72
C LEU A 45 4.91 3.30 18.05
N THR A 46 4.95 2.56 19.15
CA THR A 46 4.87 3.12 20.51
C THR A 46 6.07 4.01 20.84
N ASP A 47 7.26 3.64 20.38
CA ASP A 47 8.48 4.45 20.43
C ASP A 47 9.18 4.45 19.06
N SER A 48 9.25 5.62 18.44
CA SER A 48 9.91 5.80 17.14
C SER A 48 11.37 6.21 17.26
N LYS A 49 11.86 6.59 18.45
CA LYS A 49 13.24 7.07 18.67
C LYS A 49 14.30 6.06 18.22
N PRO A 50 14.16 4.73 18.44
CA PRO A 50 15.17 3.76 18.02
C PRO A 50 15.35 3.68 16.50
N TYR A 51 14.41 4.20 15.72
CA TYR A 51 14.40 4.12 14.26
C TYR A 51 14.76 5.45 13.59
N LEU A 52 15.11 6.48 14.37
CA LEU A 52 15.56 7.74 13.83
C LEU A 52 16.92 7.55 13.14
N LEU A 53 16.98 7.93 11.86
CA LEU A 53 18.21 7.95 11.08
C LEU A 53 18.57 9.40 10.81
N THR A 54 19.75 9.82 11.25
CA THR A 54 20.28 11.17 11.02
C THR A 54 21.67 11.09 10.40
N ALA A 55 22.21 12.22 9.94
CA ALA A 55 23.56 12.29 9.39
C ALA A 55 24.65 11.84 10.38
N THR A 56 24.40 11.95 11.69
CA THR A 56 25.38 11.66 12.75
C THR A 56 25.01 10.46 13.61
N GLN A 57 23.79 9.93 13.47
CA GLN A 57 23.29 8.85 14.31
C GLN A 57 22.65 7.74 13.45
N SER A 58 23.15 6.53 13.63
CA SER A 58 22.50 5.31 13.14
C SER A 58 21.85 4.57 14.32
N PRO A 59 20.69 3.91 14.10
CA PRO A 59 20.11 2.98 15.06
C PRO A 59 21.11 1.95 15.61
N ALA A 60 20.98 1.64 16.90
CA ALA A 60 21.92 0.75 17.60
C ALA A 60 22.02 -0.64 16.97
N TYR A 61 20.89 -1.16 16.46
CA TYR A 61 20.81 -2.49 15.83
C TYR A 61 21.62 -2.61 14.54
N PHE A 62 22.13 -1.51 13.96
CA PHE A 62 23.08 -1.60 12.84
C PHE A 62 24.44 -2.18 13.25
N GLN A 63 24.75 -2.23 14.54
CA GLN A 63 25.98 -2.85 15.07
C GLN A 63 25.77 -4.31 15.49
N GLU A 64 24.53 -4.80 15.43
CA GLU A 64 24.21 -6.17 15.84
C GLU A 64 24.52 -7.16 14.73
N VAL A 65 25.13 -8.29 15.10
CA VAL A 65 25.28 -9.43 14.20
C VAL A 65 24.00 -10.26 14.28
N VAL A 66 23.22 -10.24 13.21
CA VAL A 66 21.97 -11.00 13.12
C VAL A 66 22.20 -12.28 12.35
N ASN A 67 21.90 -13.43 12.97
CA ASN A 67 21.79 -14.69 12.25
C ASN A 67 20.44 -14.73 11.54
N LEU A 68 20.46 -14.63 10.22
CA LEU A 68 19.27 -14.72 9.40
C LEU A 68 18.78 -16.18 9.38
N SER A 69 17.77 -16.48 10.18
CA SER A 69 17.00 -17.71 10.08
C SER A 69 15.56 -17.35 9.70
N GLY A 70 15.10 -17.88 8.58
CA GLY A 70 13.79 -17.54 8.04
C GLY A 70 13.40 -18.47 6.90
N ARG A 71 12.10 -18.68 6.73
CA ARG A 71 11.54 -19.33 5.54
C ARG A 71 11.12 -18.21 4.59
N TYR A 72 11.59 -18.30 3.35
CA TYR A 72 11.23 -17.37 2.29
C TYR A 72 10.63 -18.18 1.16
N ASP A 73 9.50 -17.71 0.65
CA ASP A 73 8.87 -18.27 -0.53
C ASP A 73 8.72 -17.16 -1.58
N PHE A 74 8.84 -17.52 -2.84
CA PHE A 74 8.64 -16.63 -3.96
C PHE A 74 7.51 -17.14 -4.84
N LYS A 75 6.49 -16.30 -5.01
CA LYS A 75 5.41 -16.56 -5.94
C LYS A 75 5.29 -15.40 -6.92
N GLN A 76 5.32 -15.74 -8.21
CA GLN A 76 5.03 -14.77 -9.25
C GLN A 76 3.54 -14.37 -9.19
N GLY A 77 3.27 -13.06 -9.25
CA GLY A 77 1.92 -12.51 -9.31
C GLY A 77 1.73 -11.34 -8.35
N TYR A 78 0.45 -10.98 -8.16
CA TYR A 78 0.04 -9.94 -7.21
C TYR A 78 -0.40 -10.54 -5.88
N TYR A 79 -0.50 -9.71 -4.84
CA TYR A 79 -1.08 -10.15 -3.56
C TYR A 79 -2.50 -10.67 -3.74
N THR A 80 -2.70 -11.90 -3.27
CA THR A 80 -4.02 -12.51 -3.20
C THR A 80 -4.81 -11.99 -2.00
N TYR A 81 -4.12 -11.50 -0.96
CA TYR A 81 -4.68 -11.13 0.34
C TYR A 81 -5.52 -12.26 0.96
N ARG A 82 -5.08 -13.51 0.77
CA ARG A 82 -5.72 -14.69 1.34
C ARG A 82 -4.87 -15.16 2.52
N GLY A 83 -5.48 -15.26 3.70
CA GLY A 83 -4.79 -15.76 4.87
C GLY A 83 -4.23 -17.16 4.63
N THR A 84 -3.06 -17.44 5.19
CA THR A 84 -2.41 -18.76 5.16
C THR A 84 -2.68 -19.56 6.43
N GLY A 85 -3.56 -19.07 7.31
CA GLY A 85 -3.78 -19.63 8.64
C GLY A 85 -2.75 -19.16 9.67
N SER A 86 -1.98 -18.11 9.36
CA SER A 86 -1.03 -17.45 10.25
C SER A 86 -1.46 -15.99 10.52
N TYR A 87 -0.71 -15.26 11.34
CA TYR A 87 -0.87 -13.80 11.40
C TYR A 87 -0.24 -13.18 10.15
N ASP A 88 -1.02 -13.07 9.09
CA ASP A 88 -0.57 -12.56 7.79
C ASP A 88 -0.58 -11.03 7.76
N VAL A 89 0.55 -10.43 7.40
CA VAL A 89 0.70 -8.97 7.23
C VAL A 89 1.12 -8.67 5.82
N TYR A 90 0.34 -7.85 5.11
CA TYR A 90 0.59 -7.46 3.73
C TYR A 90 1.22 -6.08 3.67
N VAL A 91 2.38 -5.96 3.03
CA VAL A 91 3.08 -4.69 2.93
C VAL A 91 2.41 -3.80 1.89
N ASP A 92 1.97 -2.62 2.32
CA ASP A 92 1.57 -1.51 1.47
C ASP A 92 2.80 -0.64 1.15
N PHE A 93 3.05 -0.44 -0.15
CA PHE A 93 4.18 0.35 -0.68
C PHE A 93 3.79 1.81 -0.68
N ALA A 94 3.65 2.34 0.53
CA ALA A 94 3.02 3.61 0.77
C ALA A 94 3.83 4.81 0.26
N ALA A 95 3.11 5.89 -0.06
CA ALA A 95 3.69 7.22 -0.15
C ALA A 95 4.06 7.78 1.24
N ASN A 96 4.68 8.97 1.27
CA ASN A 96 5.03 9.64 2.53
C ASN A 96 3.83 9.90 3.46
N HIS A 97 2.62 9.97 2.90
CA HIS A 97 1.37 10.02 3.67
C HIS A 97 0.50 8.84 3.25
N LEU A 98 -0.16 8.24 4.24
CA LEU A 98 -1.02 7.08 4.03
C LEU A 98 -2.05 7.36 2.94
N GLY A 99 -2.23 6.39 2.06
CA GLY A 99 -3.16 6.43 0.95
C GLY A 99 -2.70 7.21 -0.25
N GLY A 100 -1.50 7.80 -0.27
CA GLY A 100 -0.92 8.43 -1.46
C GLY A 100 -1.94 9.23 -2.30
N GLY A 101 -2.11 8.82 -3.55
CA GLY A 101 -3.10 9.37 -4.48
C GLY A 101 -4.43 8.60 -4.53
N ALA A 102 -4.80 7.82 -3.51
CA ALA A 102 -5.97 6.94 -3.53
C ALA A 102 -7.27 7.70 -3.76
N LEU A 103 -7.33 8.95 -3.30
CA LEU A 103 -8.47 9.84 -3.49
C LEU A 103 -8.26 10.85 -4.64
N ASP A 104 -7.10 10.81 -5.31
CA ASP A 104 -6.66 11.72 -6.39
C ASP A 104 -6.08 10.90 -7.58
N GLU A 105 -5.03 11.39 -8.25
CA GLU A 105 -4.50 10.89 -9.53
C GLU A 105 -3.65 9.58 -9.44
N GLY A 106 -3.65 8.88 -8.30
CA GLY A 106 -2.86 7.65 -8.11
C GLY A 106 -3.65 6.37 -8.45
N PHE A 107 -2.99 5.39 -9.07
CA PHE A 107 -3.55 4.04 -9.28
C PHE A 107 -2.47 2.96 -9.39
N VAL A 108 -1.49 2.99 -8.49
CA VAL A 108 -0.49 1.92 -8.33
C VAL A 108 -0.87 1.03 -7.13
N GLN A 109 0.09 0.34 -6.52
CA GLN A 109 -0.21 -0.70 -5.53
C GLN A 109 -1.00 -0.17 -4.32
N GLU A 110 -0.60 0.95 -3.71
CA GLU A 110 -1.29 1.57 -2.56
C GLU A 110 -2.73 1.97 -2.91
N GLU A 111 -2.92 2.68 -4.03
CA GLU A 111 -4.25 3.14 -4.41
C GLU A 111 -5.19 2.02 -4.84
N ILE A 112 -4.67 0.97 -5.49
CA ILE A 112 -5.44 -0.23 -5.83
C ILE A 112 -5.89 -0.93 -4.54
N MET A 113 -5.00 -1.05 -3.55
CA MET A 113 -5.37 -1.63 -2.27
C MET A 113 -6.54 -0.85 -1.63
N PHE A 114 -6.46 0.47 -1.50
CA PHE A 114 -7.58 1.27 -0.98
C PHE A 114 -8.84 1.17 -1.84
N ALA A 115 -8.71 1.08 -3.18
CA ALA A 115 -9.85 0.91 -4.08
C ALA A 115 -10.55 -0.45 -3.94
N THR A 116 -9.80 -1.50 -3.57
CA THR A 116 -10.33 -2.86 -3.40
C THR A 116 -10.77 -3.20 -1.98
N MET A 117 -10.47 -2.32 -1.01
CA MET A 117 -10.77 -2.50 0.41
C MET A 117 -11.55 -1.32 0.99
N PRO A 118 -12.89 -1.31 0.86
CA PRO A 118 -13.68 -0.10 1.15
C PRO A 118 -13.59 0.40 2.59
N ASN A 119 -13.48 -0.48 3.58
CA ASN A 119 -13.35 -0.07 4.97
C ASN A 119 -11.98 0.54 5.29
N ALA A 120 -10.92 0.15 4.56
CA ALA A 120 -9.62 0.84 4.63
C ALA A 120 -9.69 2.24 4.00
N ALA A 121 -10.41 2.40 2.89
CA ALA A 121 -10.66 3.72 2.30
C ALA A 121 -11.51 4.62 3.23
N GLU A 122 -12.48 4.04 3.93
CA GLU A 122 -13.24 4.76 4.98
C GLU A 122 -12.34 5.22 6.12
N HIS A 123 -11.45 4.35 6.60
CA HIS A 123 -10.46 4.69 7.63
C HIS A 123 -9.53 5.83 7.18
N LEU A 124 -9.09 5.80 5.92
CA LEU A 124 -8.30 6.88 5.34
C LEU A 124 -9.06 8.22 5.31
N LEU A 125 -10.37 8.19 4.99
CA LEU A 125 -11.21 9.38 4.94
C LEU A 125 -11.53 9.93 6.34
N SER A 126 -11.64 9.09 7.36
CA SER A 126 -11.92 9.50 8.74
C SER A 126 -10.67 9.96 9.50
N THR A 127 -9.49 9.58 9.06
CA THR A 127 -8.23 9.94 9.72
C THR A 127 -7.71 11.27 9.19
N SER A 128 -7.93 12.35 9.96
CA SER A 128 -7.44 13.69 9.66
C SER A 128 -6.68 14.27 10.87
N PRO A 129 -5.41 14.68 10.73
CA PRO A 129 -4.61 14.63 9.50
C PRO A 129 -4.27 13.19 9.09
N LYS A 130 -3.98 12.98 7.79
CA LYS A 130 -3.53 11.67 7.29
C LYS A 130 -2.21 11.27 7.98
N PRO A 131 -2.03 10.00 8.38
CA PRO A 131 -0.78 9.55 8.97
C PRO A 131 0.40 9.79 8.03
N THR A 132 1.47 10.38 8.55
CA THR A 132 2.75 10.51 7.84
C THR A 132 3.52 9.21 8.01
N ILE A 133 3.76 8.48 6.92
CA ILE A 133 4.45 7.19 6.89
C ILE A 133 5.98 7.36 6.91
N ARG A 134 6.46 8.52 6.45
CA ARG A 134 7.88 8.86 6.41
C ARG A 134 8.09 10.35 6.60
N TYR A 135 8.93 10.71 7.57
CA TYR A 135 9.33 12.09 7.80
C TYR A 135 10.48 12.48 6.87
N GLY A 136 10.52 13.73 6.40
CA GLY A 136 11.65 14.30 5.66
C GLY A 136 11.72 14.04 4.16
N GLY A 137 11.04 13.02 3.62
CA GLY A 137 11.28 12.46 2.26
C GLY A 137 10.98 13.28 0.99
N ARG A 138 10.76 14.60 1.03
CA ARG A 138 10.61 15.43 -0.21
C ARG A 138 11.57 16.62 -0.32
N ASN A 139 12.09 17.11 0.80
CA ASN A 139 12.89 18.34 0.86
C ASN A 139 14.27 18.14 1.50
N VAL A 140 14.67 16.90 1.75
CA VAL A 140 16.05 16.60 2.14
C VAL A 140 16.92 16.63 0.90
N SER A 141 18.08 17.30 1.01
CA SER A 141 19.10 17.37 -0.05
C SER A 141 19.73 16.00 -0.37
N SER A 142 19.48 14.99 0.46
CA SER A 142 19.86 13.61 0.23
C SER A 142 18.64 12.78 -0.17
N PRO A 143 18.73 11.92 -1.21
CA PRO A 143 17.64 11.02 -1.60
C PRO A 143 17.24 10.05 -0.47
N CYS A 144 18.11 9.88 0.53
CA CYS A 144 17.94 9.03 1.70
C CYS A 144 18.18 9.90 2.94
N GLY A 145 17.36 9.80 3.98
CA GLY A 145 17.44 10.78 5.08
C GLY A 145 16.13 11.08 5.79
N GLY A 146 15.09 10.34 5.45
CA GLY A 146 13.86 10.35 6.21
C GLY A 146 13.90 9.38 7.38
N SER A 147 13.07 9.64 8.39
CA SER A 147 12.81 8.66 9.45
C SER A 147 11.54 7.88 9.12
N PRO A 148 11.58 6.54 9.15
CA PRO A 148 10.39 5.72 8.91
C PRO A 148 9.39 5.90 10.05
N ASN A 149 8.11 5.94 9.69
CA ASN A 149 7.01 6.00 10.64
C ASN A 149 5.89 5.07 10.15
N PRO A 150 6.11 3.75 10.18
CA PRO A 150 5.19 2.78 9.61
C PRO A 150 3.79 2.88 10.23
N TYR A 151 2.79 2.40 9.49
CA TYR A 151 1.40 2.39 9.94
C TYR A 151 0.80 1.01 9.68
N LEU A 152 0.23 0.38 10.71
CA LEU A 152 -0.43 -0.91 10.60
C LEU A 152 -1.94 -0.70 10.64
N MET A 153 -2.65 -1.18 9.62
CA MET A 153 -4.11 -1.25 9.57
C MET A 153 -4.54 -2.70 9.78
N GLU A 154 -5.25 -2.99 10.86
CA GLU A 154 -5.82 -4.30 11.13
C GLU A 154 -7.31 -4.32 10.76
N GLY A 155 -7.80 -5.44 10.23
CA GLY A 155 -9.24 -5.63 9.98
C GLY A 155 -9.76 -5.12 8.62
N ALA A 156 -8.87 -4.89 7.64
CA ALA A 156 -9.30 -4.53 6.29
C ALA A 156 -10.05 -5.68 5.61
N VAL A 157 -10.98 -5.33 4.70
CA VAL A 157 -11.81 -6.29 3.96
C VAL A 157 -11.69 -6.03 2.48
N ARG A 158 -11.22 -7.04 1.73
CA ARG A 158 -11.15 -6.99 0.28
C ARG A 158 -12.41 -7.59 -0.35
N THR A 159 -13.08 -6.82 -1.19
CA THR A 159 -14.34 -7.23 -1.85
C THR A 159 -14.20 -7.43 -3.35
N ILE A 160 -13.13 -6.93 -3.96
CA ILE A 160 -12.85 -7.07 -5.39
C ILE A 160 -11.36 -7.31 -5.66
N THR A 161 -11.07 -7.85 -6.85
CA THR A 161 -9.75 -7.80 -7.47
C THR A 161 -9.82 -6.94 -8.74
N VAL A 162 -8.69 -6.37 -9.14
CA VAL A 162 -8.60 -5.48 -10.30
C VAL A 162 -7.45 -5.93 -11.18
N ASP A 163 -7.73 -6.23 -12.45
CA ASP A 163 -6.75 -6.65 -13.47
C ASP A 163 -6.12 -5.43 -14.17
N LEU A 164 -5.87 -4.35 -13.44
CA LEU A 164 -5.36 -3.09 -13.97
C LEU A 164 -4.27 -2.53 -13.05
N TYR A 165 -3.27 -1.87 -13.62
CA TYR A 165 -2.17 -1.29 -12.86
C TYR A 165 -1.61 -0.02 -13.51
N GLY A 166 -1.43 1.04 -12.72
CA GLY A 166 -0.74 2.25 -13.14
C GLY A 166 -1.48 3.07 -14.19
N GLY A 167 -0.72 3.60 -15.15
CA GLY A 167 -1.18 4.58 -16.15
C GLY A 167 -2.32 4.10 -17.05
N SER A 168 -2.53 2.79 -17.19
CA SER A 168 -3.59 2.25 -18.05
C SER A 168 -4.98 2.67 -17.60
N VAL A 169 -5.21 2.74 -16.29
CA VAL A 169 -6.48 3.21 -15.70
C VAL A 169 -6.61 4.71 -15.78
N LEU A 170 -5.49 5.42 -15.65
CA LEU A 170 -5.43 6.87 -15.48
C LEU A 170 -5.50 7.64 -16.81
N ARG A 171 -4.89 7.10 -17.87
CA ARG A 171 -4.76 7.77 -19.16
C ARG A 171 -5.63 7.13 -20.26
N GLY A 172 -6.45 6.15 -19.88
CA GLY A 172 -7.25 5.37 -20.81
C GLY A 172 -6.43 4.49 -21.75
N GLU A 173 -5.14 4.27 -21.47
CA GLU A 173 -4.27 3.48 -22.34
C GLU A 173 -4.83 2.07 -22.54
N LYS A 174 -4.42 1.42 -23.62
CA LYS A 174 -4.82 0.04 -23.92
C LYS A 174 -4.51 -0.85 -22.73
N ALA A 175 -5.49 -1.60 -22.25
CA ALA A 175 -5.25 -2.61 -21.22
C ALA A 175 -4.24 -3.63 -21.74
N HIS A 176 -3.06 -3.70 -21.14
CA HIS A 176 -2.09 -4.76 -21.41
C HIS A 176 -2.47 -5.97 -20.55
N ARG A 177 -3.51 -6.70 -20.96
CA ARG A 177 -3.61 -8.10 -20.56
C ARG A 177 -2.47 -8.82 -21.28
N ASP A 178 -1.52 -9.31 -20.50
CA ASP A 178 -0.57 -10.34 -20.91
C ASP A 178 0.42 -9.92 -22.02
N GLY A 179 0.81 -8.64 -22.07
CA GLY A 179 1.83 -8.16 -23.00
C GLY A 179 1.38 -8.02 -24.46
N THR A 180 0.08 -8.17 -24.75
CA THR A 180 -0.44 -7.96 -26.10
C THR A 180 -0.76 -6.48 -26.37
N ARG A 181 -0.31 -5.95 -27.52
CA ARG A 181 -0.47 -4.53 -27.92
C ARG A 181 -1.87 -4.17 -28.47
N ASN A 182 -2.83 -5.09 -28.40
CA ASN A 182 -4.16 -4.97 -29.02
C ASN A 182 -5.31 -4.68 -28.03
N GLY A 183 -5.00 -4.21 -26.82
CA GLY A 183 -6.02 -3.87 -25.83
C GLY A 183 -6.98 -2.77 -26.31
N LYS A 184 -8.24 -2.81 -25.84
CA LYS A 184 -9.18 -1.68 -25.97
C LYS A 184 -8.79 -0.58 -24.99
N MET A 185 -9.03 0.68 -25.38
CA MET A 185 -8.90 1.82 -24.47
C MET A 185 -9.79 1.59 -23.25
N ILE A 186 -9.27 1.84 -22.05
CA ILE A 186 -10.06 1.71 -20.82
C ILE A 186 -10.95 2.95 -20.70
N THR A 187 -12.26 2.72 -20.68
CA THR A 187 -13.27 3.76 -20.53
C THR A 187 -14.16 3.49 -19.33
N LYS A 188 -14.94 4.49 -18.91
CA LYS A 188 -15.91 4.32 -17.82
C LYS A 188 -16.89 3.17 -18.08
N GLU A 189 -17.26 2.95 -19.35
CA GLU A 189 -18.21 1.93 -19.78
C GLU A 189 -17.62 0.53 -19.70
N ASN A 190 -16.29 0.37 -19.83
CA ASN A 190 -15.66 -0.95 -19.91
C ASN A 190 -14.72 -1.29 -18.75
N VAL A 191 -14.38 -0.33 -17.87
CA VAL A 191 -13.48 -0.55 -16.73
C VAL A 191 -13.99 -1.66 -15.79
N GLY A 192 -15.32 -1.82 -15.68
CA GLY A 192 -15.94 -2.87 -14.88
C GLY A 192 -15.60 -4.30 -15.32
N ASN A 193 -15.19 -4.50 -16.59
CA ASN A 193 -14.77 -5.81 -17.11
C ASN A 193 -13.44 -6.30 -16.54
N TYR A 194 -12.68 -5.40 -15.91
CA TYR A 194 -11.40 -5.69 -15.27
C TYR A 194 -11.51 -5.74 -13.74
N VAL A 195 -12.74 -5.74 -13.20
CA VAL A 195 -13.02 -5.78 -11.77
C VAL A 195 -13.80 -7.03 -11.45
N HIS A 196 -13.20 -7.94 -10.68
CA HIS A 196 -13.79 -9.22 -10.33
C HIS A 196 -14.19 -9.26 -8.86
N GLU A 197 -15.35 -9.83 -8.56
CA GLU A 197 -15.84 -9.94 -7.19
C GLU A 197 -14.99 -10.96 -6.40
N VAL A 198 -14.85 -10.72 -5.10
CA VAL A 198 -14.28 -11.67 -4.14
C VAL A 198 -15.43 -12.13 -3.25
N ASP A 199 -15.88 -13.37 -3.46
CA ASP A 199 -17.00 -13.98 -2.72
C ASP A 199 -16.60 -15.38 -2.18
N PRO A 200 -16.60 -15.59 -0.85
CA PRO A 200 -16.83 -14.58 0.18
C PRO A 200 -15.70 -13.53 0.20
N PRO A 201 -15.95 -12.30 0.70
CA PRO A 201 -14.90 -11.31 0.89
C PRO A 201 -13.75 -11.84 1.74
N ASN A 202 -12.51 -11.43 1.42
CA ASN A 202 -11.38 -11.69 2.31
C ASN A 202 -11.45 -10.71 3.48
N GLN A 203 -11.69 -11.21 4.69
CA GLN A 203 -11.86 -10.39 5.89
C GLN A 203 -10.63 -10.47 6.81
N GLY A 204 -10.46 -9.47 7.68
CA GLY A 204 -9.42 -9.49 8.70
C GLY A 204 -8.01 -9.33 8.15
N ILE A 205 -7.85 -8.63 7.03
CA ILE A 205 -6.55 -8.42 6.40
C ILE A 205 -5.77 -7.38 7.21
N ASN A 206 -4.52 -7.70 7.56
CA ASN A 206 -3.59 -6.76 8.18
C ASN A 206 -2.67 -6.17 7.11
N ILE A 207 -2.54 -4.84 7.12
CA ILE A 207 -1.80 -4.08 6.11
C ILE A 207 -0.76 -3.23 6.80
N LEU A 208 0.49 -3.42 6.45
CA LEU A 208 1.62 -2.65 6.96
C LEU A 208 2.09 -1.65 5.90
N ALA A 209 1.73 -0.38 6.08
CA ALA A 209 2.20 0.71 5.24
C ALA A 209 3.62 1.12 5.63
N ILE A 210 4.55 0.99 4.68
CA ILE A 210 5.93 1.48 4.77
C ILE A 210 6.29 2.25 3.50
N ALA A 211 7.00 3.35 3.67
CA ALA A 211 7.38 4.24 2.57
C ALA A 211 8.90 4.20 2.34
N ALA A 212 9.29 3.62 1.21
CA ALA A 212 10.67 3.68 0.72
C ALA A 212 11.05 5.13 0.36
N PRO A 213 12.34 5.50 0.44
CA PRO A 213 12.80 6.76 -0.12
C PRO A 213 12.53 6.82 -1.62
N ARG A 214 12.34 8.03 -2.16
CA ARG A 214 12.25 8.25 -3.60
C ARG A 214 13.61 8.68 -4.11
N LEU A 215 14.21 7.88 -4.98
CA LEU A 215 15.51 8.17 -5.55
C LEU A 215 15.40 9.06 -6.78
N HIS A 216 16.28 10.06 -6.87
CA HIS A 216 16.41 10.88 -8.06
C HIS A 216 17.12 10.13 -9.18
N ARG A 217 18.13 9.31 -8.83
CA ARG A 217 18.85 8.45 -9.76
C ARG A 217 18.83 7.03 -9.22
N ASN A 218 18.59 6.07 -10.11
CA ASN A 218 18.66 4.64 -9.76
C ASN A 218 20.04 4.21 -9.23
N THR A 219 21.10 4.95 -9.54
CA THR A 219 22.45 4.71 -9.00
C THR A 219 22.55 4.95 -7.50
N ASP A 220 21.67 5.79 -6.95
CA ASP A 220 21.68 6.16 -5.53
C ASP A 220 21.32 4.97 -4.64
N SER A 221 20.61 3.96 -5.18
CA SER A 221 20.19 2.76 -4.44
C SER A 221 21.38 1.90 -3.98
N LYS A 222 22.54 2.08 -4.61
CA LYS A 222 23.78 1.37 -4.28
C LYS A 222 24.60 2.06 -3.19
N THR A 223 24.20 3.25 -2.76
CA THR A 223 24.90 3.97 -1.68
C THR A 223 24.62 3.29 -0.34
N LEU A 224 25.61 3.27 0.55
CA LEU A 224 25.43 2.72 1.90
C LEU A 224 24.31 3.44 2.68
N GLU A 225 24.16 4.75 2.46
CA GLU A 225 23.09 5.55 3.04
C GLU A 225 21.70 5.06 2.62
N CYS A 226 21.49 4.81 1.32
CA CYS A 226 20.24 4.27 0.82
C CYS A 226 19.95 2.86 1.33
N VAL A 227 20.97 2.00 1.37
CA VAL A 227 20.82 0.63 1.89
C VAL A 227 20.43 0.66 3.37
N LYS A 228 21.08 1.51 4.19
CA LYS A 228 20.71 1.71 5.59
C LYS A 228 19.31 2.25 5.75
N ASP A 229 18.91 3.22 4.94
CA ASP A 229 17.58 3.82 5.00
C ASP A 229 16.47 2.82 4.63
N LEU A 230 16.65 2.06 3.55
CA LEU A 230 15.73 0.98 3.15
C LEU A 230 15.65 -0.11 4.23
N PHE A 231 16.79 -0.51 4.79
CA PHE A 231 16.83 -1.48 5.88
C PHE A 231 16.07 -0.96 7.11
N ASN A 232 16.35 0.26 7.58
CA ASN A 232 15.66 0.88 8.71
C ASN A 232 14.16 0.99 8.45
N THR A 233 13.76 1.32 7.22
CA THR A 233 12.35 1.40 6.81
C THR A 233 11.63 0.07 6.95
N ALA A 234 12.21 -1.01 6.42
CA ALA A 234 11.64 -2.36 6.57
C ALA A 234 11.67 -2.82 8.03
N TYR A 235 12.78 -2.60 8.73
CA TYR A 235 12.97 -2.99 10.12
C TYR A 235 11.95 -2.33 11.05
N ALA A 236 11.76 -1.01 10.94
CA ALA A 236 10.75 -0.28 11.69
C ALA A 236 9.33 -0.82 11.43
N GLY A 237 9.00 -1.08 10.16
CA GLY A 237 7.71 -1.68 9.80
C GLY A 237 7.49 -3.05 10.42
N PHE A 238 8.48 -3.93 10.34
CA PHE A 238 8.37 -5.28 10.90
C PHE A 238 8.40 -5.28 12.43
N ALA A 239 9.07 -4.32 13.04
CA ALA A 239 9.00 -4.10 14.48
C ALA A 239 7.59 -3.68 14.92
N LEU A 240 6.93 -2.79 14.16
CA LEU A 240 5.52 -2.46 14.40
C LEU A 240 4.63 -3.70 14.26
N ALA A 241 4.77 -4.46 13.17
CA ALA A 241 4.01 -5.70 12.99
C ALA A 241 4.21 -6.65 14.18
N LYS A 242 5.46 -6.81 14.65
CA LYS A 242 5.81 -7.65 15.80
C LYS A 242 5.11 -7.25 17.11
N GLN A 243 4.86 -5.96 17.33
CA GLN A 243 4.13 -5.48 18.51
C GLN A 243 2.67 -5.94 18.54
N HIS A 244 2.12 -6.34 17.40
CA HIS A 244 0.72 -6.73 17.22
C HIS A 244 0.50 -8.23 16.95
N ILE A 245 1.57 -9.02 16.81
CA ILE A 245 1.45 -10.47 16.67
C ILE A 245 0.95 -11.05 18.00
N PRO A 246 -0.14 -11.84 18.01
CA PRO A 246 -0.56 -12.56 19.21
C PRO A 246 0.53 -13.51 19.73
N THR A 247 0.70 -13.62 21.04
CA THR A 247 1.84 -14.25 21.77
C THR A 247 2.24 -15.67 21.33
N GLU A 248 1.46 -16.37 20.50
CA GLU A 248 1.72 -17.75 20.08
C GLU A 248 1.56 -17.97 18.57
N GLN A 249 1.37 -16.90 17.79
CA GLN A 249 1.17 -17.01 16.34
C GLN A 249 2.46 -16.79 15.57
N GLN A 250 2.68 -17.62 14.56
CA GLN A 250 3.65 -17.30 13.51
C GLN A 250 3.11 -16.14 12.68
N CYS A 251 4.00 -15.23 12.30
CA CYS A 251 3.70 -14.11 11.42
C CYS A 251 4.32 -14.36 10.06
N MET A 252 3.54 -14.11 9.00
CA MET A 252 3.99 -14.14 7.63
C MET A 252 3.91 -12.73 7.06
N ILE A 253 5.06 -12.18 6.65
CA ILE A 253 5.10 -10.90 5.94
C ILE A 253 5.01 -11.15 4.45
N HIS A 254 3.93 -10.68 3.82
CA HIS A 254 3.75 -10.69 2.37
C HIS A 254 4.26 -9.36 1.81
N SER A 255 5.41 -9.41 1.15
CA SER A 255 6.04 -8.24 0.54
C SER A 255 6.40 -8.49 -0.94
N GLY A 256 7.05 -7.52 -1.58
CA GLY A 256 7.45 -7.58 -2.97
C GLY A 256 8.41 -6.45 -3.33
N LYS A 257 8.22 -5.87 -4.52
CA LYS A 257 9.11 -4.85 -5.09
C LYS A 257 8.88 -3.45 -4.49
N LEU A 258 9.08 -3.32 -3.18
CA LEU A 258 8.94 -2.06 -2.45
C LEU A 258 9.83 -0.97 -3.08
N GLY A 259 9.24 0.15 -3.49
CA GLY A 259 9.98 1.30 -4.00
C GLY A 259 10.60 1.15 -5.40
N CYS A 260 10.55 -0.03 -6.03
CA CYS A 260 11.18 -0.28 -7.34
C CYS A 260 10.38 0.22 -8.55
N GLY A 261 9.20 0.80 -8.33
CA GLY A 261 8.35 1.40 -9.36
C GLY A 261 8.59 2.90 -9.48
N ALA A 262 7.57 3.69 -9.10
CA ALA A 262 7.61 5.15 -9.17
C ALA A 262 8.73 5.82 -8.34
N PHE A 263 9.37 5.07 -7.43
CA PHE A 263 10.36 5.57 -6.48
C PHE A 263 11.81 5.23 -6.86
N ASN A 264 12.03 4.52 -7.96
CA ASN A 264 13.35 4.25 -8.55
C ASN A 264 14.39 3.54 -7.65
N ASN A 265 13.95 2.74 -6.66
CA ASN A 265 14.86 1.95 -5.83
C ASN A 265 15.41 0.72 -6.57
#